data_AF-A0AAE1KTY0-F1
#
_entry.id   AF-A0AAE1KTY0-F1
#
_cell.length_a   1.000
_cell.length_b   1.000
_cell.length_c   1.000
_cell.angle_alpha   90.00
_cell.angle_beta   90.00
_cell.angle_gamma   90.00
#
_symmetry.space_group_name_H-M   'P 1'
#
loop_
_entity.id
_entity.type
_entity.pdbx_description
1 polymer ?
#
loop_
_entity_poly.entity_id
_entity_poly.type
_entity_poly.pdbx_seq_one_letter_code
_entity_poly.pdbx_strand_id
1 'polypeptide(L)'
;MSRQRPRTAGSVRSSSAVNALRVRPGSRPGSARQWYEAYNQRRNEEAWRMEEWKNTVNFYRRRDWETQYYNVLAQPKNQSSDEEKWRENEEKKQKLAERQRRLRALLEGDEKRYQQEREERHREAKTHSLHHHFVYPEVEMLKCRLEELHRKNQEERKKMSEALAYEAWRKSNPQARQMESDRFNRFVQEAWVDQRQWKEDERRRREEIEKRKEREAIEAQQKQEEEEQMLEQERLKKQAEWKVQLEAQIQEIKKREQREDNLRSEELELERERMRLHEVSQRRERMKELRQRKDLELFWARQYQLKLKKHAADIQAELMEDEAIVEDILRGLPTQDTAEDQMKERRAETEWMKAVLGEQRRLEVLREREYDLLFSEEAEKMWRKRKAEWEKEQRARDKLMADVILGLKQQLQERSNRNKQERVLLNAEKTELQCSITSTRDKMDQLERQEEAERRRRQAGGAAALSQPSARMVEEMTAMRRNREEEERTLEEHRKEIARLEEQMQRLWGPQYAPPRYGRKRFAW
;
A
#
# COMPACT_ATOMS: atom_id res chain seq x y z
N MET A 1 -36.93 61.03 -41.57
CA MET A 1 -38.36 60.77 -41.28
C MET A 1 -38.61 59.28 -41.28
N SER A 2 -38.92 58.76 -40.09
CA SER A 2 -39.87 57.70 -39.71
C SER A 2 -40.22 56.52 -40.63
N ARG A 3 -40.40 55.39 -39.93
CA ARG A 3 -41.25 54.19 -40.18
C ARG A 3 -40.51 53.02 -40.83
N GLN A 4 -40.68 51.75 -40.43
CA GLN A 4 -41.44 51.06 -39.37
C GLN A 4 -40.95 49.59 -39.37
N ARG A 5 -40.99 48.91 -38.22
CA ARG A 5 -40.79 47.44 -38.08
C ARG A 5 -41.99 46.66 -38.66
N PRO A 6 -41.89 45.32 -38.85
CA PRO A 6 -42.26 44.34 -37.80
C PRO A 6 -41.33 43.09 -37.77
N ARG A 7 -40.89 42.54 -36.63
CA ARG A 7 -41.52 41.56 -35.71
C ARG A 7 -42.26 40.39 -36.37
N THR A 8 -41.71 39.17 -36.24
CA THR A 8 -42.45 37.93 -35.94
C THR A 8 -41.57 36.95 -35.15
N ALA A 9 -42.23 36.15 -34.32
CA ALA A 9 -41.70 35.33 -33.24
C ALA A 9 -41.77 33.83 -33.58
N GLY A 10 -41.00 33.02 -32.85
CA GLY A 10 -41.12 31.55 -32.80
C GLY A 10 -40.08 31.00 -31.83
N SER A 11 -40.37 30.92 -30.53
CA SER A 11 -40.94 29.73 -29.87
C SER A 11 -40.06 28.48 -30.04
N VAL A 12 -39.07 28.32 -29.16
CA VAL A 12 -38.50 27.00 -28.85
C VAL A 12 -38.85 26.70 -27.40
N ARG A 13 -39.88 25.86 -27.22
CA ARG A 13 -40.17 25.20 -25.95
C ARG A 13 -39.01 24.28 -25.61
N SER A 14 -38.28 24.63 -24.56
CA SER A 14 -37.44 23.70 -23.81
C SER A 14 -38.36 22.78 -23.01
N SER A 15 -38.41 21.50 -23.37
CA SER A 15 -39.14 20.49 -22.60
C SER A 15 -38.31 19.24 -22.41
N SER A 16 -38.25 18.83 -21.14
CA SER A 16 -37.64 17.62 -20.57
C SER A 16 -36.11 17.66 -20.55
N ALA A 17 -35.40 17.82 -19.43
CA ALA A 17 -35.66 17.37 -18.05
C ALA A 17 -36.10 15.90 -18.01
N VAL A 18 -35.23 15.01 -18.49
CA VAL A 18 -35.19 13.64 -18.00
C VAL A 18 -34.04 13.56 -17.00
N ASN A 19 -34.40 13.48 -15.73
CA ASN A 19 -33.51 13.16 -14.63
C ASN A 19 -32.80 11.83 -14.94
N ALA A 20 -31.57 11.91 -15.44
CA ALA A 20 -30.70 10.74 -15.50
C ALA A 20 -30.38 10.34 -14.07
N LEU A 21 -30.94 9.21 -13.62
CA LEU A 21 -30.47 8.47 -12.47
C LEU A 21 -28.98 8.14 -12.73
N ARG A 22 -28.09 9.05 -12.31
CA ARG A 22 -26.66 8.76 -12.20
C ARG A 22 -26.50 7.74 -11.08
N VAL A 23 -26.66 6.47 -11.44
CA VAL A 23 -26.17 5.36 -10.62
C VAL A 23 -24.66 5.56 -10.53
N ARG A 24 -24.18 5.98 -9.35
CA ARG A 24 -22.76 6.13 -9.06
C ARG A 24 -22.04 4.81 -9.38
N PRO A 25 -20.87 4.84 -10.04
CA PRO A 25 -20.09 3.62 -10.26
C PRO A 25 -19.74 3.03 -8.90
N GLY A 26 -20.30 1.86 -8.57
CA GLY A 26 -20.07 1.17 -7.29
C GLY A 26 -21.33 0.75 -6.53
N SER A 27 -22.53 1.20 -6.91
CA SER A 27 -23.77 0.69 -6.30
C SER A 27 -24.30 -0.55 -7.03
N ARG A 28 -24.36 -1.70 -6.35
CA ARG A 28 -24.88 -2.97 -6.91
C ARG A 28 -26.43 -2.93 -6.92
N PRO A 29 -27.09 -3.05 -8.09
CA PRO A 29 -28.55 -3.12 -8.14
C PRO A 29 -29.04 -4.45 -7.54
N GLY A 30 -30.08 -4.37 -6.70
CA GLY A 30 -30.52 -5.47 -5.83
C GLY A 30 -31.31 -6.60 -6.51
N SER A 31 -31.53 -6.55 -7.83
CA SER A 31 -32.25 -7.59 -8.57
C SER A 31 -31.79 -7.70 -10.03
N ALA A 32 -31.64 -8.93 -10.53
CA ALA A 32 -31.20 -9.24 -11.90
C ALA A 32 -32.08 -8.57 -12.98
N ARG A 33 -33.37 -8.34 -12.69
CA ARG A 33 -34.29 -7.64 -13.60
C ARG A 33 -33.89 -6.17 -13.79
N GLN A 34 -33.46 -5.49 -12.72
CA GLN A 34 -33.01 -4.11 -12.81
C GLN A 34 -31.69 -3.96 -13.58
N TRP A 35 -30.81 -4.97 -13.50
CA TRP A 35 -29.58 -4.98 -14.30
C TRP A 35 -29.89 -5.17 -15.79
N TYR A 36 -30.82 -6.08 -16.12
CA TYR A 36 -31.26 -6.32 -17.49
C TYR A 36 -31.96 -5.08 -18.09
N GLU A 37 -32.82 -4.41 -17.31
CA GLU A 37 -33.47 -3.17 -17.72
C GLU A 37 -32.47 -2.02 -17.90
N ALA A 38 -31.49 -1.86 -16.99
CA ALA A 38 -30.44 -0.85 -17.12
C ALA A 38 -29.49 -1.13 -18.30
N TYR A 39 -29.16 -2.40 -18.56
CA TYR A 39 -28.36 -2.79 -19.72
C TYR A 39 -29.10 -2.51 -21.04
N ASN A 40 -30.39 -2.86 -21.12
CA ASN A 40 -31.19 -2.55 -22.30
C ASN A 40 -31.40 -1.04 -22.49
N GLN A 41 -31.55 -0.27 -21.41
CA GLN A 41 -31.59 1.19 -21.48
C GLN A 41 -30.28 1.76 -22.02
N ARG A 42 -29.12 1.31 -21.53
CA ARG A 42 -27.82 1.73 -22.08
C ARG A 42 -27.66 1.37 -23.55
N ARG A 43 -28.04 0.15 -23.93
CA ARG A 43 -27.99 -0.30 -25.33
C ARG A 43 -28.89 0.55 -26.21
N ASN A 44 -30.09 0.90 -25.74
CA ASN A 44 -31.02 1.76 -26.45
C ASN A 44 -30.52 3.21 -26.55
N GLU A 45 -29.91 3.74 -25.49
CA GLU A 45 -29.27 5.08 -25.50
C GLU A 45 -28.06 5.14 -26.44
N GLU A 46 -27.26 4.09 -26.52
CA GLU A 46 -26.16 3.98 -27.49
C GLU A 46 -26.69 3.87 -28.92
N ALA A 47 -27.73 3.07 -29.15
CA ALA A 47 -28.37 2.97 -30.46
C ALA A 47 -28.95 4.32 -30.90
N TRP A 48 -29.62 5.02 -30.00
CA TRP A 48 -30.20 6.33 -30.26
C TRP A 48 -29.12 7.40 -30.54
N ARG A 49 -28.03 7.44 -29.76
CA ARG A 49 -26.89 8.32 -30.03
C ARG A 49 -26.26 8.05 -31.39
N MET A 50 -26.17 6.78 -31.81
CA MET A 50 -25.65 6.41 -33.12
C MET A 50 -26.59 6.84 -34.26
N GLU A 51 -27.90 6.79 -34.05
CA GLU A 51 -28.88 7.30 -35.02
C GLU A 51 -28.84 8.82 -35.13
N GLU A 52 -28.74 9.55 -34.02
CA GLU A 52 -28.55 11.01 -34.04
C GLU A 52 -27.26 11.40 -34.76
N TRP A 53 -26.17 10.68 -34.51
CA TRP A 53 -24.90 10.91 -35.22
C TRP A 53 -25.03 10.67 -36.72
N LYS A 54 -25.71 9.59 -37.13
CA LYS A 54 -25.98 9.33 -38.56
C LYS A 54 -26.83 10.45 -39.17
N ASN A 55 -27.86 10.91 -38.46
CA ASN A 55 -28.74 11.97 -38.94
C ASN A 55 -28.01 13.31 -39.08
N THR A 56 -27.15 13.66 -38.13
CA THR A 56 -26.33 14.87 -38.19
C THR A 56 -25.30 14.81 -39.33
N VAL A 57 -24.60 13.69 -39.49
CA VAL A 57 -23.67 13.49 -40.62
C VAL A 57 -24.39 13.59 -41.96
N ASN A 58 -25.57 12.97 -42.08
CA ASN A 58 -26.37 13.03 -43.30
C ASN A 58 -26.88 14.46 -43.60
N PHE A 59 -27.23 15.23 -42.57
CA PHE A 59 -27.63 16.62 -42.70
C PHE A 59 -26.51 17.49 -43.27
N TYR A 60 -25.28 17.36 -42.76
CA TYR A 60 -24.14 18.11 -43.28
C TYR A 60 -23.77 17.72 -44.72
N ARG A 61 -23.81 16.42 -45.06
CA ARG A 61 -23.60 15.97 -46.44
C ARG A 61 -24.60 16.57 -47.43
N ARG A 62 -25.89 16.64 -47.05
CA ARG A 62 -26.92 17.27 -47.88
C ARG A 62 -26.64 18.75 -48.10
N ARG A 63 -26.26 19.45 -47.03
CA ARG A 63 -25.96 20.89 -47.08
C ARG A 63 -24.71 21.19 -47.92
N ASP A 64 -23.70 20.33 -47.88
CA ASP A 64 -22.52 20.44 -48.73
C ASP A 64 -22.89 20.31 -50.21
N TRP A 65 -23.76 19.35 -50.56
CA TRP A 65 -24.26 19.18 -51.92
C TRP A 65 -25.07 20.40 -52.40
N GLU A 66 -25.97 20.92 -51.56
CA GLU A 66 -26.73 22.15 -51.86
C GLU A 66 -25.78 23.33 -52.11
N THR A 67 -24.74 23.47 -51.29
CA THR A 67 -23.73 24.53 -51.43
C THR A 67 -22.98 24.41 -52.76
N GLN A 68 -22.58 23.19 -53.15
CA GLN A 68 -21.95 22.94 -54.45
C GLN A 68 -22.88 23.25 -55.62
N TYR A 69 -24.15 22.84 -55.52
CA TYR A 69 -25.16 23.10 -56.56
C TYR A 69 -25.40 24.59 -56.77
N TYR A 70 -25.55 25.36 -55.68
CA TYR A 70 -25.74 26.81 -55.78
C TYR A 70 -24.47 27.54 -56.25
N ASN A 71 -23.27 27.04 -55.95
CA ASN A 71 -22.02 27.59 -56.48
C ASN A 71 -21.92 27.47 -58.01
N VAL A 72 -22.43 26.39 -58.61
CA VAL A 72 -22.49 26.23 -60.07
C VAL A 72 -23.48 27.20 -60.69
N LEU A 73 -24.63 27.43 -60.04
CA LEU A 73 -25.62 28.41 -60.48
C LEU A 73 -25.16 29.86 -60.30
N ALA A 74 -24.26 30.13 -59.35
CA ALA A 74 -23.75 31.46 -59.03
C ALA A 74 -22.61 31.94 -59.96
N GLN A 75 -22.12 31.10 -60.89
CA GLN A 75 -21.14 31.53 -61.89
C GLN A 75 -21.82 32.30 -63.04
N PRO A 76 -21.40 33.53 -63.37
CA PRO A 76 -21.99 34.29 -64.47
C PRO A 76 -21.60 33.70 -65.84
N LYS A 77 -22.62 33.39 -66.66
CA LYS A 77 -22.51 32.91 -68.04
C LYS A 77 -21.95 34.03 -68.96
N ASN A 78 -20.84 33.78 -69.65
CA ASN A 78 -20.29 34.68 -70.67
C ASN A 78 -21.23 34.78 -71.89
N GLN A 79 -21.96 35.89 -72.02
CA GLN A 79 -22.98 36.14 -73.05
C GLN A 79 -22.40 36.31 -74.48
N SER A 80 -21.09 36.47 -74.64
CA SER A 80 -20.43 36.65 -75.95
C SER A 80 -20.44 35.40 -76.84
N SER A 81 -20.72 34.20 -76.31
CA SER A 81 -20.65 32.94 -77.07
C SER A 81 -21.97 32.55 -77.76
N ASP A 82 -23.10 33.16 -77.38
CA ASP A 82 -24.42 32.69 -77.81
C ASP A 82 -24.92 33.38 -79.10
N GLU A 83 -24.50 34.63 -79.39
CA GLU A 83 -24.84 35.31 -80.65
C GLU A 83 -24.09 34.75 -81.87
N GLU A 84 -22.82 34.35 -81.69
CA GLU A 84 -22.03 33.69 -82.73
C GLU A 84 -22.61 32.30 -83.08
N LYS A 85 -23.04 31.55 -82.07
CA LYS A 85 -23.74 30.26 -82.27
C LYS A 85 -25.06 30.42 -82.99
N TRP A 86 -25.79 31.52 -82.77
CA TRP A 86 -27.05 31.77 -83.45
C TRP A 86 -26.82 32.05 -84.95
N ARG A 87 -25.79 32.84 -85.31
CA ARG A 87 -25.42 33.09 -86.71
C ARG A 87 -24.94 31.82 -87.42
N GLU A 88 -24.08 31.02 -86.78
CA GLU A 88 -23.67 29.73 -87.34
C GLU A 88 -24.86 28.79 -87.58
N ASN A 89 -25.85 28.77 -86.69
CA ASN A 89 -27.02 27.91 -86.85
C ASN A 89 -27.86 28.32 -88.06
N GLU A 90 -27.96 29.62 -88.36
CA GLU A 90 -28.75 30.09 -89.50
C GLU A 90 -28.06 29.86 -90.84
N GLU A 91 -26.73 29.98 -90.89
CA GLU A 91 -25.96 29.52 -92.05
C GLU A 91 -26.05 28.00 -92.24
N LYS A 92 -26.03 27.22 -91.14
CA LYS A 92 -26.23 25.77 -91.19
C LYS A 92 -27.62 25.43 -91.74
N LYS A 93 -28.68 26.14 -91.33
CA LYS A 93 -30.04 25.93 -91.88
C LYS A 93 -30.12 26.23 -93.37
N GLN A 94 -29.49 27.31 -93.85
CA GLN A 94 -29.46 27.63 -95.27
C GLN A 94 -28.72 26.57 -96.09
N LYS A 95 -27.53 26.15 -95.64
CA LYS A 95 -26.77 25.05 -96.27
C LYS A 95 -27.55 23.74 -96.27
N LEU A 96 -28.32 23.47 -95.21
CA LEU A 96 -29.16 22.27 -95.11
C LEU A 96 -30.36 22.33 -96.07
N ALA A 97 -30.96 23.50 -96.27
CA ALA A 97 -32.02 23.70 -97.27
C ALA A 97 -31.49 23.52 -98.70
N GLU A 98 -30.30 24.04 -99.01
CA GLU A 98 -29.64 23.82 -100.32
C GLU A 98 -29.33 22.34 -100.55
N ARG A 99 -28.81 21.66 -99.52
CA ARG A 99 -28.56 20.22 -99.58
C ARG A 99 -29.85 19.44 -99.78
N GLN A 100 -30.93 19.80 -99.09
CA GLN A 100 -32.24 19.16 -99.28
C GLN A 100 -32.76 19.34 -100.72
N ARG A 101 -32.58 20.52 -101.33
CA ARG A 101 -32.93 20.72 -102.75
C ARG A 101 -32.09 19.84 -103.68
N ARG A 102 -30.77 19.75 -103.45
CA ARG A 102 -29.88 18.88 -104.24
C ARG A 102 -30.23 17.40 -104.08
N LEU A 103 -30.56 16.98 -102.86
CA LEU A 103 -30.97 15.60 -102.59
C LEU A 103 -32.32 15.27 -103.23
N ARG A 104 -33.29 16.19 -103.24
CA ARG A 104 -34.54 15.99 -103.98
C ARG A 104 -34.29 15.85 -105.47
N ALA A 105 -33.41 16.68 -106.05
CA ALA A 105 -33.06 16.56 -107.47
C ALA A 105 -32.34 15.24 -107.80
N LEU A 106 -31.48 14.75 -106.90
CA LEU A 106 -30.86 13.43 -107.04
C LEU A 106 -31.90 12.30 -106.93
N LEU A 107 -32.79 12.37 -105.94
CA LEU A 107 -33.86 11.38 -105.77
C LEU A 107 -34.81 11.34 -106.97
N GLU A 108 -35.24 12.49 -107.49
CA GLU A 108 -36.04 12.55 -108.72
C GLU A 108 -35.27 12.02 -109.93
N GLY A 109 -33.95 12.20 -109.96
CA GLY A 109 -33.06 11.61 -110.97
C GLY A 109 -32.97 10.09 -110.86
N ASP A 110 -32.81 9.58 -109.64
CA ASP A 110 -32.75 8.15 -109.35
C ASP A 110 -34.10 7.47 -109.61
N GLU A 111 -35.22 8.09 -109.25
CA GLU A 111 -36.57 7.61 -109.56
C GLU A 111 -36.79 7.47 -111.07
N LYS A 112 -36.32 8.44 -111.87
CA LYS A 112 -36.37 8.35 -113.35
C LYS A 112 -35.52 7.21 -113.89
N ARG A 113 -34.29 7.02 -113.37
CA ARG A 113 -33.42 5.90 -113.77
C ARG A 113 -34.02 4.56 -113.39
N TYR A 114 -34.61 4.45 -112.20
CA TYR A 114 -35.25 3.23 -111.74
C TYR A 114 -36.51 2.89 -112.55
N GLN A 115 -37.27 3.91 -112.96
CA GLN A 115 -38.38 3.74 -113.91
C GLN A 115 -37.86 3.25 -115.27
N GLN A 116 -36.77 3.80 -115.77
CA GLN A 116 -36.11 3.35 -117.01
C GLN A 116 -35.63 1.90 -116.89
N GLU A 117 -34.93 1.53 -115.82
CA GLU A 117 -34.50 0.14 -115.57
C GLU A 117 -35.69 -0.82 -115.46
N ARG A 118 -36.80 -0.42 -114.83
CA ARG A 118 -38.03 -1.24 -114.79
C ARG A 118 -38.61 -1.43 -116.17
N GLU A 119 -38.65 -0.38 -116.99
CA GLU A 119 -39.12 -0.46 -118.37
C GLU A 119 -38.19 -1.34 -119.22
N GLU A 120 -36.87 -1.22 -119.06
CA GLU A 120 -35.87 -2.04 -119.75
C GLU A 120 -35.98 -3.50 -119.33
N ARG A 121 -36.04 -3.82 -118.03
CA ARG A 121 -36.33 -5.17 -117.52
C ARG A 121 -37.66 -5.71 -118.06
N HIS A 122 -38.68 -4.87 -118.17
CA HIS A 122 -39.96 -5.27 -118.78
C HIS A 122 -39.86 -5.48 -120.30
N ARG A 123 -39.02 -4.72 -121.01
CA ARG A 123 -38.73 -4.92 -122.45
C ARG A 123 -37.87 -6.17 -122.68
N GLU A 124 -36.87 -6.41 -121.83
CA GLU A 124 -36.04 -7.62 -121.81
C GLU A 124 -36.89 -8.87 -121.51
N ALA A 125 -37.80 -8.77 -120.54
CA ALA A 125 -38.74 -9.85 -120.23
C ALA A 125 -39.78 -10.10 -121.34
N LYS A 126 -40.19 -9.07 -122.10
CA LYS A 126 -41.11 -9.22 -123.25
C LYS A 126 -40.42 -9.72 -124.52
N THR A 127 -39.10 -9.50 -124.67
CA THR A 127 -38.32 -9.94 -125.85
C THR A 127 -37.74 -11.35 -125.70
N HIS A 128 -37.68 -11.92 -124.49
CA HIS A 128 -37.22 -13.29 -124.20
C HIS A 128 -38.35 -14.29 -123.93
N SER A 129 -39.42 -14.28 -124.73
CA SER A 129 -40.37 -15.39 -124.79
C SER A 129 -40.05 -16.27 -126.00
N LEU A 130 -39.66 -17.53 -125.72
CA LEU A 130 -39.41 -18.67 -126.62
C LEU A 130 -37.95 -18.90 -127.07
N HIS A 131 -37.15 -19.64 -126.27
CA HIS A 131 -36.58 -20.96 -126.67
C HIS A 131 -35.72 -21.60 -125.55
N HIS A 132 -35.63 -22.93 -125.60
CA HIS A 132 -35.16 -23.91 -124.61
C HIS A 132 -33.63 -23.89 -124.30
N HIS A 133 -33.29 -24.32 -123.07
CA HIS A 133 -31.96 -24.68 -122.53
C HIS A 133 -30.98 -23.56 -122.15
N PHE A 134 -31.15 -23.03 -120.94
CA PHE A 134 -30.02 -22.61 -120.11
C PHE A 134 -30.21 -23.15 -118.69
N VAL A 135 -29.24 -23.92 -118.23
CA VAL A 135 -29.07 -24.27 -116.82
C VAL A 135 -28.87 -22.96 -116.06
N TYR A 136 -29.69 -22.70 -115.05
CA TYR A 136 -29.53 -21.52 -114.19
C TYR A 136 -28.15 -21.59 -113.50
N PRO A 137 -27.25 -20.61 -113.69
CA PRO A 137 -25.94 -20.56 -113.02
C PRO A 137 -26.05 -20.65 -111.48
N GLU A 138 -27.18 -20.19 -110.93
CA GLU A 138 -27.47 -20.28 -109.49
C GLU A 138 -27.66 -21.72 -108.99
N VAL A 139 -28.20 -22.64 -109.80
CA VAL A 139 -28.41 -24.03 -109.38
C VAL A 139 -27.10 -24.82 -109.40
N GLU A 140 -26.22 -24.56 -110.36
CA GLU A 140 -24.86 -25.14 -110.39
C GLU A 140 -23.98 -24.60 -109.26
N MET A 141 -24.07 -23.30 -108.96
CA MET A 141 -23.42 -22.68 -107.80
C MET A 141 -23.88 -23.30 -106.48
N LEU A 142 -25.18 -23.55 -106.32
CA LEU A 142 -25.73 -24.21 -105.13
C LEU A 142 -25.31 -25.67 -105.01
N LYS A 143 -25.21 -26.40 -106.13
CA LYS A 143 -24.66 -27.78 -106.15
C LYS A 143 -23.18 -27.81 -105.76
N CYS A 144 -22.36 -26.92 -106.35
CA CYS A 144 -20.94 -26.78 -105.99
C CYS A 144 -20.78 -26.44 -104.50
N ARG A 145 -21.63 -25.55 -103.97
CA ARG A 145 -21.60 -25.18 -102.55
C ARG A 145 -22.02 -26.32 -101.62
N LEU A 146 -23.02 -27.11 -102.03
CA LEU A 146 -23.45 -28.30 -101.30
C LEU A 146 -22.32 -29.35 -101.25
N GLU A 147 -21.63 -29.55 -102.38
CA GLU A 147 -20.48 -30.46 -102.49
C GLU A 147 -19.30 -29.99 -101.62
N GLU A 148 -19.02 -28.69 -101.57
CA GLU A 148 -18.02 -28.12 -100.65
C GLU A 148 -18.34 -28.36 -99.18
N LEU A 149 -19.61 -28.18 -98.77
CA LEU A 149 -20.06 -28.45 -97.40
C LEU A 149 -20.00 -29.94 -97.08
N HIS A 150 -20.38 -30.79 -98.03
CA HIS A 150 -20.20 -32.24 -97.89
C HIS A 150 -18.74 -32.62 -97.71
N ARG A 151 -17.82 -32.01 -98.49
CA ARG A 151 -16.38 -32.22 -98.35
C ARG A 151 -15.87 -31.79 -96.97
N LYS A 152 -16.24 -30.60 -96.48
CA LYS A 152 -15.85 -30.12 -95.14
C LYS A 152 -16.40 -31.01 -94.01
N ASN A 153 -17.67 -31.39 -94.10
CA ASN A 153 -18.26 -32.30 -93.11
C ASN A 153 -17.57 -33.67 -93.12
N GLN A 154 -17.15 -34.16 -94.28
CA GLN A 154 -16.35 -35.38 -94.37
C GLN A 154 -14.94 -35.19 -93.78
N GLU A 155 -14.29 -34.06 -93.99
CA GLU A 155 -12.99 -33.73 -93.39
C GLU A 155 -13.07 -33.61 -91.85
N GLU A 156 -14.11 -32.98 -91.31
CA GLU A 156 -14.32 -32.90 -89.86
C GLU A 156 -14.61 -34.27 -89.26
N ARG A 157 -15.43 -35.08 -89.93
CA ARG A 157 -15.65 -36.48 -89.51
C ARG A 157 -14.37 -37.29 -89.56
N LYS A 158 -13.52 -37.09 -90.58
CA LYS A 158 -12.19 -37.72 -90.66
C LYS A 158 -11.29 -37.27 -89.51
N LYS A 159 -11.18 -35.96 -89.23
CA LYS A 159 -10.39 -35.44 -88.09
C LYS A 159 -10.88 -35.97 -86.74
N MET A 160 -12.19 -36.03 -86.54
CA MET A 160 -12.78 -36.60 -85.32
C MET A 160 -12.51 -38.10 -85.22
N SER A 161 -12.62 -38.83 -86.34
CA SER A 161 -12.25 -40.23 -86.40
C SER A 161 -10.76 -40.44 -86.12
N GLU A 162 -9.89 -39.58 -86.63
CA GLU A 162 -8.44 -39.61 -86.41
C GLU A 162 -8.08 -39.30 -84.96
N ALA A 163 -8.71 -38.29 -84.34
CA ALA A 163 -8.51 -37.95 -82.93
C ALA A 163 -8.98 -39.07 -81.99
N LEU A 164 -10.16 -39.63 -82.25
CA LEU A 164 -10.68 -40.77 -81.50
C LEU A 164 -9.82 -42.02 -81.72
N ALA A 165 -9.36 -42.25 -82.95
CA ALA A 165 -8.43 -43.34 -83.25
C ALA A 165 -7.08 -43.13 -82.55
N TYR A 166 -6.59 -41.90 -82.45
CA TYR A 166 -5.37 -41.56 -81.72
C TYR A 166 -5.54 -41.76 -80.22
N GLU A 167 -6.65 -41.32 -79.62
CA GLU A 167 -6.92 -41.58 -78.21
C GLU A 167 -7.11 -43.07 -77.91
N ALA A 168 -7.82 -43.79 -78.79
CA ALA A 168 -7.98 -45.23 -78.69
C ALA A 168 -6.60 -45.91 -78.79
N TRP A 169 -5.77 -45.51 -79.75
CA TRP A 169 -4.39 -45.99 -79.87
C TRP A 169 -3.55 -45.65 -78.64
N ARG A 170 -3.62 -44.43 -78.11
CA ARG A 170 -2.91 -43.99 -76.90
C ARG A 170 -3.29 -44.83 -75.68
N LYS A 171 -4.59 -45.12 -75.52
CA LYS A 171 -5.14 -45.94 -74.42
C LYS A 171 -4.85 -47.44 -74.62
N SER A 172 -4.89 -47.94 -75.85
CA SER A 172 -4.67 -49.36 -76.17
C SER A 172 -3.20 -49.73 -76.24
N ASN A 173 -2.33 -48.84 -76.71
CA ASN A 173 -0.90 -49.08 -76.88
C ASN A 173 -0.22 -49.30 -75.51
N PRO A 174 0.36 -50.50 -75.27
CA PRO A 174 1.05 -50.79 -74.02
C PRO A 174 2.22 -49.84 -73.71
N GLN A 175 2.98 -49.41 -74.71
CA GLN A 175 4.16 -48.55 -74.52
C GLN A 175 3.78 -47.13 -74.06
N ALA A 176 2.70 -46.57 -74.61
CA ALA A 176 2.19 -45.26 -74.20
C ALA A 176 1.69 -45.28 -72.75
N ARG A 177 0.97 -46.34 -72.36
CA ARG A 177 0.52 -46.55 -70.97
C ARG A 177 1.69 -46.70 -70.00
N GLN A 178 2.75 -47.40 -70.39
CA GLN A 178 3.96 -47.54 -69.57
C GLN A 178 4.64 -46.19 -69.35
N MET A 179 4.83 -45.39 -70.41
CA MET A 179 5.44 -44.05 -70.28
C MET A 179 4.62 -43.10 -69.41
N GLU A 180 3.29 -43.14 -69.51
CA GLU A 180 2.40 -42.34 -68.64
C GLU A 180 2.43 -42.82 -67.19
N SER A 181 2.44 -44.14 -66.99
CA SER A 181 2.61 -44.74 -65.66
C SER A 181 3.96 -44.36 -65.07
N ASP A 182 5.04 -44.36 -65.85
CA ASP A 182 6.39 -43.99 -65.38
C ASP A 182 6.47 -42.52 -65.02
N ARG A 183 5.86 -41.63 -65.83
CA ARG A 183 5.75 -40.20 -65.51
C ARG A 183 4.95 -39.98 -64.23
N PHE A 184 3.82 -40.68 -64.08
CA PHE A 184 3.00 -40.61 -62.87
C PHE A 184 3.74 -41.16 -61.65
N ASN A 185 4.44 -42.29 -61.80
CA ASN A 185 5.26 -42.87 -60.74
C ASN A 185 6.40 -41.94 -60.32
N ARG A 186 7.07 -41.27 -61.26
CA ARG A 186 8.08 -40.24 -60.95
C ARG A 186 7.47 -39.08 -60.17
N PHE A 187 6.33 -38.56 -60.60
CA PHE A 187 5.61 -37.50 -59.87
C PHE A 187 5.24 -37.92 -58.44
N VAL A 188 4.75 -39.15 -58.25
CA VAL A 188 4.44 -39.69 -56.92
C VAL A 188 5.69 -39.86 -56.07
N GLN A 189 6.81 -40.29 -56.66
CA GLN A 189 8.11 -40.40 -55.97
C GLN A 189 8.62 -39.02 -55.54
N GLU A 190 8.57 -38.01 -56.42
CA GLU A 190 8.94 -36.62 -56.11
C GLU A 190 8.06 -36.06 -55.00
N ALA A 191 6.73 -36.18 -55.11
CA ALA A 191 5.80 -35.75 -54.08
C ALA A 191 6.01 -36.45 -52.73
N TRP A 192 6.46 -37.71 -52.75
CA TRP A 192 6.80 -38.45 -51.53
C TRP A 192 8.11 -37.98 -50.89
N VAL A 193 9.12 -37.64 -51.70
CA VAL A 193 10.36 -37.01 -51.24
C VAL A 193 10.06 -35.66 -50.61
N ASP A 194 9.25 -34.83 -51.26
CA ASP A 194 8.81 -33.53 -50.73
C ASP A 194 8.04 -33.69 -49.42
N GLN A 195 7.13 -34.67 -49.34
CA GLN A 195 6.39 -34.97 -48.12
C GLN A 195 7.32 -35.40 -46.97
N ARG A 196 8.36 -36.20 -47.28
CA ARG A 196 9.35 -36.64 -46.28
C ARG A 196 10.19 -35.46 -45.79
N GLN A 197 10.67 -34.60 -46.70
CA GLN A 197 11.41 -33.39 -46.38
C GLN A 197 10.58 -32.43 -45.53
N TRP A 198 9.31 -32.20 -45.90
CA TRP A 198 8.39 -31.37 -45.13
C TRP A 198 8.18 -31.89 -43.70
N LYS A 199 7.99 -33.21 -43.52
CA LYS A 199 7.90 -33.82 -42.19
C LYS A 199 9.20 -33.70 -41.39
N GLU A 200 10.35 -33.79 -42.05
CA GLU A 200 11.65 -33.59 -41.42
C GLU A 200 11.86 -32.16 -40.95
N ASP A 201 11.56 -31.18 -41.80
CA ASP A 201 11.66 -29.76 -41.47
C ASP A 201 10.67 -29.37 -40.36
N GLU A 202 9.46 -29.93 -40.36
CA GLU A 202 8.49 -29.68 -39.30
C GLU A 202 8.92 -30.28 -37.97
N ARG A 203 9.50 -31.49 -37.97
CA ARG A 203 10.12 -32.07 -36.78
C ARG A 203 11.29 -31.20 -36.28
N ARG A 204 12.15 -30.72 -37.18
CA ARG A 204 13.28 -29.84 -36.84
C ARG A 204 12.79 -28.54 -36.19
N ARG A 205 11.75 -27.91 -36.75
CA ARG A 205 11.11 -26.72 -36.16
C ARG A 205 10.49 -27.00 -34.79
N ARG A 206 9.84 -28.16 -34.61
CA ARG A 206 9.28 -28.56 -33.30
C ARG A 206 10.39 -28.75 -32.27
N GLU A 207 11.48 -29.41 -32.63
CA GLU A 207 12.65 -29.58 -31.74
C GLU A 207 13.32 -28.25 -31.40
N GLU A 208 13.42 -27.32 -32.34
CA GLU A 208 13.92 -25.96 -32.08
C GLU A 208 13.00 -25.17 -31.15
N ILE A 209 11.68 -25.28 -31.34
CA ILE A 209 10.68 -24.65 -30.47
C ILE A 209 10.75 -25.25 -29.06
N GLU A 210 10.85 -26.58 -28.93
CA GLU A 210 10.98 -27.23 -27.62
C GLU A 210 12.30 -26.85 -26.94
N LYS A 211 13.44 -26.89 -27.63
CA LYS A 211 14.72 -26.42 -27.10
C LYS A 211 14.66 -24.94 -26.67
N ARG A 212 13.93 -24.11 -27.41
CA ARG A 212 13.74 -22.70 -27.06
C ARG A 212 12.88 -22.56 -25.80
N LYS A 213 11.78 -23.31 -25.68
CA LYS A 213 10.96 -23.34 -24.47
C LYS A 213 11.73 -23.87 -23.26
N GLU A 214 12.55 -24.92 -23.44
CA GLU A 214 13.41 -25.45 -22.39
C GLU A 214 14.42 -24.41 -21.90
N ARG A 215 15.06 -23.69 -22.83
CA ARG A 215 15.96 -22.57 -22.49
C ARG A 215 15.22 -21.44 -21.78
N GLU A 216 14.07 -21.02 -22.29
CA GLU A 216 13.23 -19.99 -21.68
C GLU A 216 12.74 -20.42 -20.28
N ALA A 217 12.44 -21.71 -20.07
CA ALA A 217 12.06 -22.25 -18.77
C ALA A 217 13.23 -22.29 -17.77
N ILE A 218 14.43 -22.69 -18.23
CA ILE A 218 15.64 -22.69 -17.39
C ILE A 218 16.03 -21.25 -17.03
N GLU A 219 16.02 -20.32 -17.98
CA GLU A 219 16.28 -18.90 -17.73
C GLU A 219 15.23 -18.29 -16.78
N ALA A 220 13.97 -18.69 -16.90
CA ALA A 220 12.91 -18.26 -15.97
C ALA A 220 13.13 -18.81 -14.56
N GLN A 221 13.56 -20.06 -14.42
CA GLN A 221 13.90 -20.66 -13.12
C GLN A 221 15.11 -19.97 -12.49
N GLN A 222 16.18 -19.73 -13.25
CA GLN A 222 17.37 -19.03 -12.76
C GLN A 222 17.04 -17.62 -12.30
N LYS A 223 16.22 -16.87 -13.05
CA LYS A 223 15.76 -15.54 -12.63
C LYS A 223 14.94 -15.59 -11.34
N GLN A 224 14.07 -16.60 -11.18
CA GLN A 224 13.30 -16.78 -9.95
C GLN A 224 14.23 -17.10 -8.77
N GLU A 225 15.21 -17.98 -8.95
CA GLU A 225 16.20 -18.31 -7.91
C GLU A 225 17.06 -17.10 -7.53
N GLU A 226 17.49 -16.29 -8.51
CA GLU A 226 18.25 -15.05 -8.27
C GLU A 226 17.39 -14.01 -7.52
N GLU A 227 16.13 -13.83 -7.91
CA GLU A 227 15.18 -12.95 -7.22
C GLU A 227 14.95 -13.39 -5.77
N GLU A 228 14.80 -14.71 -5.54
CA GLU A 228 14.66 -15.28 -4.20
C GLU A 228 15.92 -15.07 -3.35
N GLN A 229 17.11 -15.30 -3.92
CA GLN A 229 18.38 -15.05 -3.23
C GLN A 229 18.57 -13.57 -2.88
N MET A 230 18.21 -12.65 -3.78
CA MET A 230 18.29 -11.22 -3.52
C MET A 230 17.33 -10.81 -2.40
N LEU A 231 16.10 -11.32 -2.41
CA LEU A 231 15.14 -11.10 -1.34
C LEU A 231 15.65 -11.64 0.01
N GLU A 232 16.26 -12.83 0.02
CA GLU A 232 16.87 -13.39 1.24
C GLU A 232 18.04 -12.55 1.77
N GLN A 233 18.91 -12.04 0.88
CA GLN A 233 19.99 -11.14 1.28
C GLN A 233 19.47 -9.83 1.84
N GLU A 234 18.43 -9.24 1.24
CA GLU A 234 17.78 -8.04 1.79
C GLU A 234 17.16 -8.31 3.17
N ARG A 235 16.61 -9.50 3.38
CA ARG A 235 16.06 -9.91 4.69
C ARG A 235 17.16 -10.02 5.74
N LEU A 236 18.28 -10.66 5.40
CA LEU A 236 19.43 -10.76 6.29
C LEU A 236 20.01 -9.37 6.63
N LYS A 237 20.08 -8.46 5.65
CA LYS A 237 20.51 -7.08 5.87
C LYS A 237 19.58 -6.34 6.83
N LYS A 238 18.26 -6.38 6.61
CA LYS A 238 17.27 -5.75 7.50
C LYS A 238 17.32 -6.32 8.92
N GLN A 239 17.45 -7.64 9.05
CA GLN A 239 17.61 -8.28 10.36
C GLN A 239 18.93 -7.85 11.04
N ALA A 240 20.03 -7.75 10.31
CA ALA A 240 21.30 -7.27 10.84
C ALA A 240 21.21 -5.80 11.29
N GLU A 241 20.57 -4.94 10.50
CA GLU A 241 20.34 -3.53 10.86
C GLU A 241 19.55 -3.40 12.15
N TRP A 242 18.45 -4.16 12.29
CA TRP A 242 17.67 -4.14 13.53
C TRP A 242 18.42 -4.71 14.71
N LYS A 243 19.23 -5.78 14.54
CA LYS A 243 20.10 -6.30 15.60
C LYS A 243 21.08 -5.23 16.06
N VAL A 244 21.73 -4.53 15.14
CA VAL A 244 22.66 -3.43 15.46
C VAL A 244 21.93 -2.30 16.20
N GLN A 245 20.72 -1.92 15.76
CA GLN A 245 19.90 -0.91 16.46
C GLN A 245 19.53 -1.35 17.87
N LEU A 246 19.07 -2.60 18.06
CA LEU A 246 18.71 -3.15 19.36
C LEU A 246 19.94 -3.26 20.28
N GLU A 247 21.09 -3.71 19.76
CA GLU A 247 22.34 -3.77 20.51
C GLU A 247 22.79 -2.37 20.96
N ALA A 248 22.69 -1.37 20.09
CA ALA A 248 22.98 0.02 20.44
C ALA A 248 22.03 0.52 21.55
N GLN A 249 20.73 0.25 21.44
CA GLN A 249 19.74 0.60 22.47
C GLN A 249 20.02 -0.11 23.81
N ILE A 250 20.41 -1.39 23.78
CA ILE A 250 20.79 -2.15 24.99
C ILE A 250 22.06 -1.58 25.63
N GLN A 251 23.08 -1.23 24.84
CA GLN A 251 24.28 -0.58 25.35
C GLN A 251 23.94 0.77 26.02
N GLU A 252 23.01 1.52 25.44
CA GLU A 252 22.57 2.81 25.95
C GLU A 252 21.75 2.68 27.25
N ILE A 253 21.00 1.59 27.42
CA ILE A 253 20.40 1.21 28.70
C ILE A 253 21.48 0.83 29.72
N LYS A 254 22.49 0.04 29.35
CA LYS A 254 23.58 -0.36 30.26
C LYS A 254 24.35 0.85 30.79
N LYS A 255 24.64 1.84 29.94
CA LYS A 255 25.27 3.10 30.37
C LYS A 255 24.40 3.86 31.37
N ARG A 256 23.08 3.90 31.15
CA ARG A 256 22.13 4.51 32.08
C ARG A 256 22.07 3.76 33.41
N GLU A 257 22.11 2.44 33.41
CA GLU A 257 22.17 1.62 34.63
C GLU A 257 23.45 1.90 35.43
N GLN A 258 24.60 2.01 34.76
CA GLN A 258 25.84 2.44 35.41
C GLN A 258 25.70 3.84 36.03
N ARG A 259 25.02 4.77 35.35
CA ARG A 259 24.74 6.10 35.92
C ARG A 259 23.76 6.02 37.10
N GLU A 260 22.75 5.15 37.09
CA GLU A 260 21.90 4.89 38.25
C GLU A 260 22.72 4.37 39.43
N ASP A 261 23.64 3.44 39.22
CA ASP A 261 24.48 2.89 40.29
C ASP A 261 25.44 3.93 40.87
N ASN A 262 25.96 4.83 40.02
CA ASN A 262 26.72 5.99 40.47
C ASN A 262 25.84 6.92 41.33
N LEU A 263 24.62 7.24 40.87
CA LEU A 263 23.68 8.08 41.63
C LEU A 263 23.29 7.44 42.96
N ARG A 264 23.10 6.11 43.02
CA ARG A 264 22.85 5.36 44.26
C ARG A 264 24.05 5.44 45.21
N SER A 265 25.26 5.33 44.67
CA SER A 265 26.49 5.46 45.47
C SER A 265 26.62 6.87 46.07
N GLU A 266 26.35 7.90 45.28
CA GLU A 266 26.28 9.29 45.73
C GLU A 266 25.19 9.49 46.80
N GLU A 267 24.02 8.85 46.68
CA GLU A 267 22.97 8.90 47.72
C GLU A 267 23.43 8.31 49.05
N LEU A 268 24.08 7.14 49.02
CA LEU A 268 24.64 6.51 50.22
C LEU A 268 25.72 7.38 50.87
N GLU A 269 26.55 8.07 50.07
CA GLU A 269 27.53 9.02 50.58
C GLU A 269 26.86 10.22 51.25
N LEU A 270 25.83 10.80 50.63
CA LEU A 270 25.06 11.89 51.21
C LEU A 270 24.35 11.48 52.51
N GLU A 271 23.85 10.25 52.60
CA GLU A 271 23.28 9.70 53.84
C GLU A 271 24.33 9.56 54.94
N ARG A 272 25.53 9.05 54.61
CA ARG A 272 26.65 9.00 55.56
C ARG A 272 27.05 10.39 56.04
N GLU A 273 27.10 11.38 55.14
CA GLU A 273 27.39 12.77 55.50
C GLU A 273 26.30 13.38 56.40
N ARG A 274 25.02 13.09 56.13
CA ARG A 274 23.90 13.50 57.00
C ARG A 274 24.00 12.89 58.40
N MET A 275 24.32 11.61 58.48
CA MET A 275 24.51 10.92 59.78
C MET A 275 25.67 11.52 60.56
N ARG A 276 26.82 11.76 59.90
CA ARG A 276 27.97 12.44 60.51
C ARG A 276 27.62 13.84 61.00
N LEU A 277 26.88 14.61 60.20
CA LEU A 277 26.43 15.96 60.58
C LEU A 277 25.46 15.92 61.77
N HIS A 278 24.60 14.91 61.83
CA HIS A 278 23.70 14.68 62.96
C HIS A 278 24.48 14.34 64.24
N GLU A 279 25.48 13.46 64.18
CA GLU A 279 26.36 13.14 65.30
C GLU A 279 27.11 14.38 65.83
N VAL A 280 27.63 15.22 64.93
CA VAL A 280 28.28 16.48 65.29
C VAL A 280 27.30 17.44 65.99
N SER A 281 26.07 17.55 65.47
CA SER A 281 25.01 18.35 66.09
C SER A 281 24.69 17.86 67.50
N GLN A 282 24.48 16.55 67.67
CA GLN A 282 24.21 15.96 68.99
C GLN A 282 25.38 16.15 69.95
N ARG A 283 26.62 15.96 69.49
CA ARG A 283 27.82 16.20 70.31
C ARG A 283 27.85 17.65 70.80
N ARG A 284 27.47 18.60 69.94
CA ARG A 284 27.41 20.02 70.31
C ARG A 284 26.32 20.30 71.34
N GLU A 285 25.15 19.68 71.21
CA GLU A 285 24.04 19.77 72.18
C GLU A 285 24.45 19.23 73.55
N ARG A 286 25.03 18.02 73.60
CA ARG A 286 25.56 17.43 74.86
C ARG A 286 26.60 18.34 75.52
N MET A 287 27.48 18.96 74.73
CA MET A 287 28.45 19.92 75.26
C MET A 287 27.79 21.20 75.80
N LYS A 288 26.64 21.63 75.26
CA LYS A 288 25.85 22.75 75.82
C LYS A 288 25.20 22.33 77.14
N GLU A 289 24.57 21.17 77.18
CA GLU A 289 23.92 20.61 78.37
C GLU A 289 24.90 20.42 79.53
N LEU A 290 26.08 19.83 79.26
CA LEU A 290 27.14 19.66 80.27
C LEU A 290 27.60 21.00 80.85
N ARG A 291 27.66 22.05 80.02
CA ARG A 291 28.03 23.39 80.49
C ARG A 291 26.93 24.01 81.33
N GLN A 292 25.68 23.93 80.89
CA GLN A 292 24.53 24.39 81.67
C GLN A 292 24.46 23.68 83.03
N ARG A 293 24.73 22.38 83.07
CA ARG A 293 24.82 21.61 84.31
C ARG A 293 25.92 22.14 85.23
N LYS A 294 27.13 22.37 84.72
CA LYS A 294 28.23 22.96 85.50
C LYS A 294 27.90 24.37 86.01
N ASP A 295 27.26 25.19 85.18
CA ASP A 295 26.82 26.53 85.58
C ASP A 295 25.78 26.47 86.72
N LEU A 296 24.87 25.50 86.67
CA LEU A 296 23.93 25.23 87.77
C LEU A 296 24.67 24.75 89.01
N GLU A 297 25.57 23.76 88.91
CA GLU A 297 26.37 23.24 90.03
C GLU A 297 27.14 24.38 90.74
N LEU A 298 27.75 25.30 89.97
CA LEU A 298 28.41 26.49 90.51
C LEU A 298 27.42 27.45 91.19
N PHE A 299 26.21 27.61 90.65
CA PHE A 299 25.16 28.41 91.27
C PHE A 299 24.73 27.81 92.62
N TRP A 300 24.51 26.49 92.70
CA TRP A 300 24.17 25.80 93.95
C TRP A 300 25.27 25.95 94.99
N ALA A 301 26.55 25.79 94.62
CA ALA A 301 27.68 25.97 95.53
C ALA A 301 27.68 27.37 96.17
N ARG A 302 27.43 28.42 95.38
CA ARG A 302 27.29 29.79 95.90
C ARG A 302 26.12 29.94 96.86
N GLN A 303 24.97 29.33 96.55
CA GLN A 303 23.80 29.37 97.43
C GLN A 303 24.07 28.70 98.79
N TYR A 304 24.76 27.55 98.80
CA TYR A 304 25.13 26.89 100.06
C TYR A 304 26.09 27.73 100.90
N GLN A 305 27.03 28.42 100.28
CA GLN A 305 27.92 29.33 101.00
C GLN A 305 27.18 30.52 101.61
N LEU A 306 26.25 31.14 100.88
CA LEU A 306 25.42 32.22 101.44
C LEU A 306 24.57 31.73 102.62
N LYS A 307 24.08 30.49 102.57
CA LYS A 307 23.37 29.85 103.70
C LYS A 307 24.29 29.61 104.89
N LEU A 308 25.53 29.15 104.68
CA LEU A 308 26.53 28.97 105.74
C LEU A 308 26.87 30.30 106.42
N LYS A 309 27.09 31.37 105.66
CA LYS A 309 27.33 32.71 106.22
C LYS A 309 26.14 33.22 107.03
N LYS A 310 24.92 33.05 106.51
CA LYS A 310 23.71 33.43 107.25
C LYS A 310 23.60 32.64 108.56
N HIS A 311 23.84 31.33 108.52
CA HIS A 311 23.78 30.49 109.71
C HIS A 311 24.88 30.84 110.73
N ALA A 312 26.08 31.19 110.28
CA ALA A 312 27.15 31.66 111.16
C ALA A 312 26.76 33.00 111.83
N ALA A 313 26.16 33.92 111.08
CA ALA A 313 25.65 35.18 111.62
C ALA A 313 24.50 34.97 112.62
N ASP A 314 23.58 34.04 112.33
CA ASP A 314 22.48 33.66 113.23
C ASP A 314 23.05 33.09 114.56
N ILE A 315 24.02 32.17 114.51
CA ILE A 315 24.71 31.64 115.72
C ILE A 315 25.46 32.73 116.48
N GLN A 316 26.14 33.66 115.80
CA GLN A 316 26.83 34.76 116.47
C GLN A 316 25.85 35.69 117.20
N ALA A 317 24.65 35.91 116.64
CA ALA A 317 23.59 36.66 117.30
C ALA A 317 23.06 35.90 118.53
N GLU A 318 22.80 34.59 118.42
CA GLU A 318 22.41 33.74 119.55
C GLU A 318 23.47 33.78 120.67
N LEU A 319 24.76 33.63 120.35
CA LEU A 319 25.86 33.70 121.32
C LEU A 319 25.98 35.08 121.97
N MET A 320 25.64 36.16 121.26
CA MET A 320 25.59 37.50 121.84
C MET A 320 24.42 37.68 122.80
N GLU A 321 23.25 37.13 122.47
CA GLU A 321 22.09 37.12 123.36
C GLU A 321 22.38 36.30 124.62
N ASP A 322 23.00 35.13 124.48
CA ASP A 322 23.46 34.29 125.58
C ASP A 322 24.51 35.01 126.44
N GLU A 323 25.51 35.66 125.82
CA GLU A 323 26.51 36.47 126.54
C GLU A 323 25.83 37.60 127.33
N ALA A 324 24.84 38.28 126.75
CA ALA A 324 24.07 39.33 127.42
C ALA A 324 23.27 38.79 128.62
N ILE A 325 22.63 37.61 128.49
CA ILE A 325 21.94 36.95 129.59
C ILE A 325 22.91 36.62 130.73
N VAL A 326 24.09 36.07 130.41
CA VAL A 326 25.13 35.77 131.41
C VAL A 326 25.66 37.05 132.07
N GLU A 327 25.84 38.13 131.31
CA GLU A 327 26.20 39.44 131.87
C GLU A 327 25.14 39.98 132.82
N ASP A 328 23.86 39.85 132.51
CA ASP A 328 22.78 40.28 133.38
C ASP A 328 22.71 39.43 134.67
N ILE A 329 22.97 38.12 134.57
CA ILE A 329 23.13 37.24 135.75
C ILE A 329 24.33 37.69 136.60
N LEU A 330 25.47 37.99 135.97
CA LEU A 330 26.67 38.48 136.67
C LEU A 330 26.44 39.83 137.37
N ARG A 331 25.68 40.74 136.76
CA ARG A 331 25.28 42.02 137.39
C ARG A 331 24.40 41.83 138.62
N GLY A 332 23.62 40.75 138.68
CA GLY A 332 22.77 40.40 139.81
C GLY A 332 23.50 39.75 141.00
N LEU A 333 24.76 39.34 140.84
CA LEU A 333 25.55 38.68 141.90
C LEU A 333 26.37 39.71 142.71
N PRO A 334 26.51 39.55 144.05
CA PRO A 334 27.26 40.48 144.90
C PRO A 334 28.75 40.56 144.55
N THR A 335 29.38 41.70 144.84
CA THR A 335 30.83 41.91 144.66
C THR A 335 31.65 40.97 145.53
N GLN A 336 32.85 40.57 145.08
CA GLN A 336 33.71 39.57 145.74
C GLN A 336 33.96 39.86 147.23
N ASP A 337 33.86 41.13 147.63
CA ASP A 337 34.09 41.62 148.98
C ASP A 337 32.90 41.40 149.96
N THR A 338 31.69 41.08 149.48
CA THR A 338 30.47 40.95 150.31
C THR A 338 29.76 39.60 150.20
N ALA A 339 30.32 38.66 149.44
CA ALA A 339 29.65 37.40 149.07
C ALA A 339 29.95 36.22 150.01
N GLU A 340 28.93 35.42 150.30
CA GLU A 340 29.07 34.09 150.91
C GLU A 340 29.79 33.13 149.94
N ASP A 341 30.47 32.09 150.46
CA ASP A 341 31.34 31.22 149.64
C ASP A 341 30.58 30.52 148.50
N GLN A 342 29.30 30.16 148.70
CA GLN A 342 28.44 29.59 147.65
C GLN A 342 28.14 30.59 146.51
N MET A 343 28.07 31.89 146.81
CA MET A 343 27.84 32.93 145.81
C MET A 343 29.13 33.26 145.04
N LYS A 344 30.29 33.10 145.66
CA LYS A 344 31.59 33.20 144.99
C LYS A 344 31.77 32.08 143.97
N GLU A 345 31.39 30.84 144.32
CA GLU A 345 31.42 29.71 143.39
C GLU A 345 30.50 29.94 142.19
N ARG A 346 29.24 30.35 142.42
CA ARG A 346 28.30 30.69 141.34
C ARG A 346 28.78 31.82 140.43
N ARG A 347 29.46 32.81 141.01
CA ARG A 347 30.09 33.89 140.25
C ARG A 347 31.25 33.39 139.40
N ALA A 348 32.12 32.53 139.95
CA ALA A 348 33.20 31.92 139.18
C ALA A 348 32.68 31.03 138.04
N GLU A 349 31.60 30.28 138.26
CA GLU A 349 30.93 29.46 137.23
C GLU A 349 30.31 30.31 136.11
N THR A 350 29.70 31.45 136.44
CA THR A 350 29.11 32.37 135.46
C THR A 350 30.18 33.18 134.71
N GLU A 351 31.27 33.57 135.36
CA GLU A 351 32.45 34.17 134.72
C GLU A 351 33.12 33.16 133.77
N TRP A 352 33.20 31.88 134.17
CA TRP A 352 33.66 30.80 133.30
C TRP A 352 32.74 30.60 132.10
N MET A 353 31.41 30.60 132.30
CA MET A 353 30.42 30.49 131.22
C MET A 353 30.54 31.64 130.21
N LYS A 354 30.75 32.88 130.70
CA LYS A 354 31.04 34.03 129.84
C LYS A 354 32.33 33.84 129.04
N ALA A 355 33.39 33.33 129.67
CA ALA A 355 34.65 33.05 128.97
C ALA A 355 34.49 31.97 127.90
N VAL A 356 33.71 30.92 128.16
CA VAL A 356 33.40 29.86 127.19
C VAL A 356 32.58 30.39 126.02
N LEU A 357 31.53 31.18 126.27
CA LEU A 357 30.73 31.81 125.21
C LEU A 357 31.58 32.76 124.35
N GLY A 358 32.45 33.55 124.97
CA GLY A 358 33.40 34.43 124.27
C GLY A 358 34.37 33.65 123.38
N GLU A 359 34.82 32.47 123.81
CA GLU A 359 35.69 31.61 122.99
C GLU A 359 34.91 30.94 121.84
N GLN A 360 33.68 30.47 122.08
CA GLN A 360 32.80 29.94 121.03
C GLN A 360 32.52 30.99 119.95
N ARG A 361 32.30 32.25 120.37
CA ARG A 361 32.12 33.37 119.46
C ARG A 361 33.35 33.65 118.61
N ARG A 362 34.55 33.59 119.20
CA ARG A 362 35.82 33.73 118.44
C ARG A 362 35.98 32.61 117.41
N LEU A 363 35.65 31.38 117.75
CA LEU A 363 35.69 30.24 116.82
C LEU A 363 34.70 30.41 115.67
N GLU A 364 33.50 30.93 115.92
CA GLU A 364 32.51 31.17 114.88
C GLU A 364 32.93 32.31 113.93
N VAL A 365 33.60 33.35 114.45
CA VAL A 365 34.22 34.40 113.62
C VAL A 365 35.35 33.83 112.74
N LEU A 366 36.12 32.87 113.24
CA LEU A 366 37.16 32.20 112.44
C LEU A 366 36.53 31.34 111.33
N ARG A 367 35.45 30.60 111.62
CA ARG A 367 34.69 29.85 110.61
C ARG A 367 34.06 30.75 109.55
N GLU A 368 33.51 31.91 109.95
CA GLU A 368 32.99 32.91 109.01
C GLU A 368 34.09 33.44 108.08
N ARG A 369 35.28 33.74 108.63
CA ARG A 369 36.45 34.16 107.85
C ARG A 369 36.95 33.06 106.91
N GLU A 370 36.89 31.79 107.32
CA GLU A 370 37.15 30.65 106.44
C GLU A 370 36.15 30.62 105.26
N TYR A 371 34.86 30.94 105.51
CA TYR A 371 33.86 31.07 104.44
C TYR A 371 34.09 32.30 103.53
N ASP A 372 34.66 33.39 104.04
CA ASP A 372 35.02 34.58 103.27
C ASP A 372 36.25 34.36 102.38
N LEU A 373 37.27 33.66 102.89
CA LEU A 373 38.48 33.31 102.15
C LEU A 373 38.18 32.44 100.90
N LEU A 374 37.07 31.71 100.88
CA LEU A 374 36.66 30.88 99.76
C LEU A 374 36.23 31.69 98.52
N PHE A 375 35.83 32.97 98.67
CA PHE A 375 35.51 33.86 97.53
C PHE A 375 35.76 35.32 97.89
N SER A 376 36.94 35.85 97.58
CA SER A 376 37.19 37.29 97.65
C SER A 376 36.22 38.03 96.73
N GLU A 377 35.52 39.03 97.25
CA GLU A 377 34.51 39.81 96.51
C GLU A 377 35.09 40.47 95.24
N GLU A 378 36.40 40.73 95.25
CA GLU A 378 37.15 41.23 94.09
C GLU A 378 37.28 40.18 92.99
N ALA A 379 37.55 38.92 93.35
CA ALA A 379 37.52 37.81 92.41
C ALA A 379 36.10 37.60 91.85
N GLU A 380 35.05 37.84 92.65
CA GLU A 380 33.67 37.76 92.16
C GLU A 380 33.33 38.88 91.16
N LYS A 381 33.70 40.13 91.45
CA LYS A 381 33.46 41.27 90.54
C LYS A 381 34.20 41.08 89.22
N MET A 382 35.46 40.61 89.27
CA MET A 382 36.24 40.29 88.07
C MET A 382 35.65 39.08 87.32
N TRP A 383 35.21 38.05 88.03
CA TRP A 383 34.54 36.89 87.46
C TRP A 383 33.24 37.27 86.74
N ARG A 384 32.40 38.14 87.32
CA ARG A 384 31.14 38.58 86.69
C ARG A 384 31.40 39.34 85.39
N LYS A 385 32.40 40.24 85.36
CA LYS A 385 32.81 40.95 84.13
C LYS A 385 33.27 39.96 83.06
N ARG A 386 34.16 39.02 83.41
CA ARG A 386 34.66 38.00 82.48
C ARG A 386 33.59 37.00 82.03
N LYS A 387 32.68 36.59 82.91
CA LYS A 387 31.55 35.72 82.57
C LYS A 387 30.62 36.39 81.55
N ALA A 388 30.34 37.69 81.69
CA ALA A 388 29.54 38.42 80.71
C ALA A 388 30.22 38.52 79.33
N GLU A 389 31.54 38.71 79.28
CA GLU A 389 32.33 38.66 78.05
C GLU A 389 32.28 37.26 77.41
N TRP A 390 32.54 36.21 78.21
CA TRP A 390 32.48 34.83 77.74
C TRP A 390 31.09 34.41 77.26
N GLU A 391 30.01 34.87 77.90
CA GLU A 391 28.65 34.61 77.43
C GLU A 391 28.37 35.27 76.07
N LYS A 392 28.86 36.49 75.84
CA LYS A 392 28.73 37.16 74.54
C LYS A 392 29.48 36.41 73.45
N GLU A 393 30.73 36.03 73.71
CA GLU A 393 31.52 35.20 72.80
C GLU A 393 30.86 33.84 72.55
N GLN A 394 30.34 33.23 73.61
CA GLN A 394 29.71 31.92 73.52
C GLN A 394 28.43 31.96 72.69
N ARG A 395 27.60 32.99 72.85
CA ARG A 395 26.42 33.22 72.00
C ARG A 395 26.82 33.43 70.54
N ALA A 396 27.89 34.19 70.27
CA ALA A 396 28.39 34.38 68.91
C ALA A 396 28.88 33.05 68.29
N ARG A 397 29.65 32.26 69.05
CA ARG A 397 30.11 30.93 68.63
C ARG A 397 28.94 29.97 68.40
N ASP A 398 27.92 29.98 69.25
CA ASP A 398 26.76 29.09 69.10
C ASP A 398 25.88 29.47 67.92
N LYS A 399 25.72 30.77 67.64
CA LYS A 399 25.06 31.25 66.41
C LYS A 399 25.82 30.82 65.17
N LEU A 400 27.12 31.09 65.11
CA LEU A 400 27.96 30.69 63.99
C LEU A 400 27.93 29.18 63.75
N MET A 401 28.03 28.38 64.82
CA MET A 401 27.94 26.91 64.69
C MET A 401 26.57 26.45 64.20
N ALA A 402 25.48 27.10 64.64
CA ALA A 402 24.13 26.79 64.15
C ALA A 402 23.99 27.12 62.67
N ASP A 403 24.52 28.27 62.23
CA ASP A 403 24.51 28.71 60.85
C ASP A 403 25.33 27.78 59.95
N VAL A 404 26.52 27.35 60.41
CA VAL A 404 27.35 26.38 59.69
C VAL A 404 26.63 25.03 59.54
N ILE A 405 26.03 24.50 60.62
CA ILE A 405 25.29 23.24 60.56
C ILE A 405 24.06 23.37 59.65
N LEU A 406 23.35 24.49 59.72
CA LEU A 406 22.19 24.75 58.87
C LEU A 406 22.59 24.85 57.39
N GLY A 407 23.66 25.60 57.08
CA GLY A 407 24.20 25.72 55.73
C GLY A 407 24.64 24.38 55.16
N LEU A 408 25.35 23.56 55.95
CA LEU A 408 25.72 22.20 55.53
C LEU A 408 24.49 21.31 55.31
N LYS A 409 23.47 21.39 56.17
CA LYS A 409 22.19 20.66 55.98
C LYS A 409 21.52 21.06 54.67
N GLN A 410 21.46 22.36 54.37
CA GLN A 410 20.89 22.88 53.13
C GLN A 410 21.69 22.39 51.92
N GLN A 411 23.02 22.45 51.95
CA GLN A 411 23.88 21.92 50.87
C GLN A 411 23.67 20.42 50.63
N LEU A 412 23.58 19.61 51.69
CA LEU A 412 23.28 18.17 51.57
C LEU A 412 21.87 17.90 51.05
N GLN A 413 20.91 18.75 51.40
CA GLN A 413 19.54 18.66 50.90
C GLN A 413 19.46 19.05 49.42
N GLU A 414 20.15 20.10 49.00
CA GLU A 414 20.26 20.49 47.60
C GLU A 414 20.93 19.41 46.75
N ARG A 415 22.05 18.84 47.20
CA ARG A 415 22.73 17.73 46.50
C ARG A 415 21.80 16.52 46.37
N SER A 416 21.08 16.17 47.43
CA SER A 416 20.12 15.07 47.40
C SER A 416 18.92 15.36 46.48
N ASN A 417 18.43 16.60 46.43
CA ASN A 417 17.35 16.98 45.52
C ASN A 417 17.81 16.93 44.05
N ARG A 418 19.04 17.39 43.75
CA ARG A 418 19.63 17.27 42.42
C ARG A 418 19.76 15.81 42.00
N ASN A 419 20.29 14.95 42.87
CA ASN A 419 20.40 13.52 42.61
C ASN A 419 19.01 12.89 42.35
N LYS A 420 17.99 13.22 43.16
CA LYS A 420 16.61 12.78 42.92
C LYS A 420 16.06 13.24 41.56
N GLN A 421 16.31 14.49 41.18
CA GLN A 421 15.89 15.02 39.88
C GLN A 421 16.58 14.26 38.73
N GLU A 422 17.89 14.05 38.83
CA GLU A 422 18.64 13.27 37.84
C GLU A 422 18.12 11.83 37.73
N ARG A 423 17.78 11.18 38.84
CA ARG A 423 17.17 9.84 38.83
C ARG A 423 15.82 9.83 38.13
N VAL A 424 14.98 10.83 38.36
CA VAL A 424 13.67 10.95 37.70
C VAL A 424 13.84 11.12 36.19
N LEU A 425 14.75 12.00 35.76
CA LEU A 425 15.05 12.22 34.35
C LEU A 425 15.61 10.94 33.69
N LEU A 426 16.58 10.30 34.33
CA LEU A 426 17.19 9.07 33.83
C LEU A 426 16.15 7.95 33.71
N ASN A 427 15.27 7.79 34.69
CA ASN A 427 14.17 6.83 34.63
C ASN A 427 13.21 7.13 33.48
N ALA A 428 12.85 8.40 33.26
CA ALA A 428 11.99 8.79 32.14
C ALA A 428 12.64 8.42 30.80
N GLU A 429 13.91 8.80 30.58
CA GLU A 429 14.65 8.43 29.37
C GLU A 429 14.78 6.91 29.20
N LYS A 430 14.99 6.16 30.29
CA LYS A 430 15.04 4.69 30.25
C LYS A 430 13.70 4.10 29.81
N THR A 431 12.59 4.64 30.31
CA THR A 431 11.25 4.20 29.86
C THR A 431 10.99 4.53 28.40
N GLU A 432 11.44 5.68 27.89
CA GLU A 432 11.35 6.02 26.47
C GLU A 432 12.18 5.06 25.60
N LEU A 433 13.39 4.72 26.02
CA LEU A 433 14.23 3.73 25.35
C LEU A 433 13.61 2.34 25.37
N GLN A 434 13.01 1.93 26.50
CA GLN A 434 12.29 0.67 26.59
C GLN A 434 11.09 0.63 25.64
N CYS A 435 10.31 1.70 25.55
CA CYS A 435 9.22 1.83 24.59
C CYS A 435 9.73 1.78 23.13
N SER A 436 10.90 2.35 22.85
CA SER A 436 11.54 2.28 21.54
C SER A 436 11.99 0.85 21.19
N ILE A 437 12.56 0.12 22.15
CA ILE A 437 12.94 -1.29 22.00
C ILE A 437 11.69 -2.16 21.77
N THR A 438 10.61 -1.94 22.52
CA THR A 438 9.37 -2.70 22.30
C THR A 438 8.77 -2.38 20.94
N SER A 439 8.77 -1.11 20.52
CA SER A 439 8.27 -0.72 19.19
C SER A 439 9.10 -1.31 18.04
N THR A 440 10.42 -1.34 18.15
CA THR A 440 11.29 -1.98 17.16
C THR A 440 11.08 -3.48 17.11
N ARG A 441 10.96 -4.14 18.27
CA ARG A 441 10.61 -5.57 18.37
C ARG A 441 9.24 -5.86 17.74
N ASP A 442 8.22 -5.07 18.04
CA ASP A 442 6.87 -5.25 17.48
C ASP A 442 6.88 -5.10 15.95
N LYS A 443 7.69 -4.18 15.40
CA LYS A 443 7.87 -4.04 13.95
C LYS A 443 8.54 -5.28 13.34
N MET A 444 9.54 -5.85 14.01
CA MET A 444 10.15 -7.10 13.56
C MET A 444 9.13 -8.23 13.56
N ASP A 445 8.40 -8.41 14.66
CA ASP A 445 7.37 -9.45 14.80
C ASP A 445 6.24 -9.28 13.76
N GLN A 446 5.84 -8.04 13.45
CA GLN A 446 4.85 -7.76 12.41
C GLN A 446 5.36 -8.14 11.02
N LEU A 447 6.63 -7.82 10.72
CA LEU A 447 7.23 -8.16 9.43
C LEU A 447 7.42 -9.67 9.29
N GLU A 448 7.88 -10.35 10.34
CA GLU A 448 7.94 -11.82 10.37
C GLU A 448 6.55 -12.46 10.14
N ARG A 449 5.50 -11.95 10.80
CA ARG A 449 4.12 -12.42 10.59
C ARG A 449 3.62 -12.18 9.16
N GLN A 450 3.91 -11.01 8.58
CA GLN A 450 3.55 -10.70 7.20
C GLN A 450 4.27 -11.64 6.23
N GLU A 451 5.56 -11.89 6.44
CA GLU A 451 6.35 -12.83 5.65
C GLU A 451 5.87 -14.27 5.79
N GLU A 452 5.53 -14.72 7.00
CA GLU A 452 4.93 -16.03 7.22
C GLU A 452 3.58 -16.16 6.52
N ALA A 453 2.76 -15.10 6.54
CA ALA A 453 1.49 -15.08 5.83
C ALA A 453 1.68 -15.12 4.31
N GLU A 454 2.68 -14.41 3.76
CA GLU A 454 3.05 -14.48 2.35
C GLU A 454 3.57 -15.86 1.97
N ARG A 455 4.45 -16.47 2.77
CA ARG A 455 4.94 -17.83 2.57
C ARG A 455 3.78 -18.83 2.58
N ARG A 456 2.86 -18.72 3.55
CA ARG A 456 1.65 -19.55 3.59
C ARG A 456 0.77 -19.33 2.36
N ARG A 457 0.63 -18.09 1.86
CA ARG A 457 -0.08 -17.80 0.61
C ARG A 457 0.61 -18.37 -0.62
N ARG A 458 1.94 -18.31 -0.72
CA ARG A 458 2.72 -18.91 -1.81
C ARG A 458 2.62 -20.43 -1.79
N GLN A 459 2.76 -21.05 -0.62
CA GLN A 459 2.58 -22.50 -0.44
C GLN A 459 1.15 -22.95 -0.74
N ALA A 460 0.14 -22.21 -0.25
CA ALA A 460 -1.26 -22.49 -0.55
C ALA A 460 -1.61 -22.24 -2.02
N GLY A 461 -1.01 -21.23 -2.66
CA GLY A 461 -1.15 -20.95 -4.09
C GLY A 461 -0.51 -22.03 -4.96
N GLY A 462 0.66 -22.54 -4.58
CA GLY A 462 1.29 -23.69 -5.22
C GLY A 462 0.51 -24.99 -5.05
N ALA A 463 -0.02 -25.24 -3.85
CA ALA A 463 -0.88 -26.40 -3.57
C ALA A 463 -2.25 -26.30 -4.30
N ALA A 464 -2.83 -25.10 -4.39
CA ALA A 464 -4.06 -24.87 -5.14
C ALA A 464 -3.86 -24.99 -6.67
N ALA A 465 -2.71 -24.57 -7.19
CA ALA A 465 -2.35 -24.75 -8.60
C ALA A 465 -2.12 -26.22 -8.98
N LEU A 466 -1.66 -27.06 -8.04
CA LEU A 466 -1.52 -28.50 -8.22
C LEU A 466 -2.83 -29.29 -7.99
N SER A 467 -3.77 -28.73 -7.20
CA SER A 467 -5.01 -29.42 -6.80
C SER A 467 -6.27 -28.96 -7.54
N GLN A 468 -6.27 -27.83 -8.25
CA GLN A 468 -7.40 -27.40 -9.07
C GLN A 468 -7.15 -27.70 -10.55
N PRO A 469 -7.84 -28.70 -11.15
CA PRO A 469 -7.94 -28.71 -12.60
C PRO A 469 -8.62 -27.40 -13.00
N SER A 470 -7.93 -26.61 -13.83
CA SER A 470 -8.46 -25.40 -14.47
C SER A 470 -9.94 -25.62 -14.82
N ALA A 471 -10.81 -24.66 -14.51
CA ALA A 471 -12.24 -24.76 -14.81
C ALA A 471 -12.51 -25.13 -16.28
N ARG A 472 -11.61 -24.73 -17.19
CA ARG A 472 -11.63 -25.13 -18.60
C ARG A 472 -11.35 -26.63 -18.83
N MET A 473 -10.44 -27.22 -18.07
CA MET A 473 -10.15 -28.66 -18.14
C MET A 473 -11.34 -29.50 -17.62
N VAL A 474 -12.06 -29.00 -16.62
CA VAL A 474 -13.28 -29.63 -16.09
C VAL A 474 -14.43 -29.53 -17.09
N GLU A 475 -14.59 -28.38 -17.74
CA GLU A 475 -15.56 -28.16 -18.82
C GLU A 475 -15.25 -29.02 -20.07
N GLU A 476 -13.99 -29.15 -20.46
CA GLU A 476 -13.57 -30.01 -21.58
C GLU A 476 -13.76 -31.50 -21.28
N MET A 477 -13.44 -31.95 -20.07
CA MET A 477 -13.69 -33.34 -19.63
C MET A 477 -15.18 -33.68 -19.60
N THR A 478 -16.03 -32.73 -19.17
CA THR A 478 -17.49 -32.94 -19.14
C THR A 478 -18.11 -32.87 -20.54
N ALA A 479 -17.59 -32.04 -21.44
CA ALA A 479 -17.99 -32.01 -22.84
C ALA A 479 -17.57 -33.28 -23.61
N MET A 480 -16.34 -33.76 -23.41
CA MET A 480 -15.86 -35.03 -24.00
C MET A 480 -16.68 -36.23 -23.52
N ARG A 481 -17.11 -36.22 -22.26
CA ARG A 481 -17.98 -37.28 -21.73
C ARG A 481 -19.36 -37.25 -22.36
N ARG A 482 -19.96 -36.07 -22.55
CA ARG A 482 -21.26 -35.92 -23.25
C ARG A 482 -21.19 -36.36 -24.71
N ASN A 483 -20.13 -35.99 -25.42
CA ASN A 483 -19.94 -36.41 -26.81
C ASN A 483 -19.79 -37.94 -26.94
N ARG A 484 -19.07 -38.59 -26.01
CA ARG A 484 -18.99 -40.07 -25.99
C ARG A 484 -20.34 -40.72 -25.72
N GLU A 485 -21.12 -40.18 -24.80
CA GLU A 485 -22.47 -40.68 -24.49
C GLU A 485 -23.43 -40.47 -25.69
N GLU A 486 -23.26 -39.41 -26.47
CA GLU A 486 -24.01 -39.18 -27.72
C GLU A 486 -23.56 -40.11 -28.85
N GLU A 487 -22.25 -40.32 -29.02
CA GLU A 487 -21.70 -41.29 -29.97
C GLU A 487 -22.18 -42.71 -29.65
N GLU A 488 -22.17 -43.12 -28.38
CA GLU A 488 -22.70 -44.41 -27.95
C GLU A 488 -24.20 -44.56 -28.27
N ARG A 489 -25.01 -43.51 -28.07
CA ARG A 489 -26.43 -43.52 -28.46
C ARG A 489 -26.63 -43.66 -29.96
N THR A 490 -25.86 -42.94 -30.77
CA THR A 490 -25.94 -43.09 -32.24
C THR A 490 -25.50 -44.47 -32.71
N LEU A 491 -24.49 -45.07 -32.08
CA LEU A 491 -24.05 -46.43 -32.37
C LEU A 491 -25.10 -47.47 -31.94
N GLU A 492 -25.79 -47.26 -30.82
CA GLU A 492 -26.91 -48.10 -30.40
C GLU A 492 -28.12 -47.98 -31.32
N GLU A 493 -28.44 -46.78 -31.80
CA GLU A 493 -29.48 -46.54 -32.81
C GLU A 493 -29.13 -47.25 -34.12
N HIS A 494 -27.88 -47.13 -34.59
CA HIS A 494 -27.41 -47.88 -35.75
C HIS A 494 -27.48 -49.39 -35.56
N ARG A 495 -27.16 -49.92 -34.38
CA ARG A 495 -27.31 -51.36 -34.07
C ARG A 495 -28.77 -51.80 -34.11
N LYS A 496 -29.69 -50.98 -33.59
CA LYS A 496 -31.14 -51.24 -33.63
C LYS A 496 -31.67 -51.18 -35.07
N GLU A 497 -31.19 -50.24 -35.88
CA GLU A 497 -31.53 -50.13 -37.30
C GLU A 497 -31.05 -51.35 -38.09
N ILE A 498 -29.81 -51.80 -37.85
CA ILE A 498 -29.26 -53.03 -38.45
C ILE A 498 -30.08 -54.25 -38.03
N ALA A 499 -30.40 -54.40 -36.73
CA ALA A 499 -31.23 -55.52 -36.25
C ALA A 499 -32.64 -55.51 -36.85
N ARG A 500 -33.24 -54.32 -37.04
CA ARG A 500 -34.54 -54.14 -37.71
C ARG A 500 -34.46 -54.52 -39.18
N LEU A 501 -33.39 -54.14 -39.86
CA LEU A 501 -33.13 -54.53 -41.26
C LEU A 501 -32.87 -56.03 -41.38
N GLU A 502 -32.17 -56.63 -40.42
CA GLU A 502 -31.96 -58.08 -40.34
C GLU A 502 -33.27 -58.84 -40.10
N GLU A 503 -34.15 -58.37 -39.22
CA GLU A 503 -35.51 -58.93 -39.05
C GLU A 503 -36.37 -58.77 -40.31
N GLN A 504 -36.30 -57.62 -40.99
CA GLN A 504 -37.00 -57.38 -42.25
C GLN A 504 -36.45 -58.26 -43.38
N MET A 505 -35.13 -58.47 -43.43
CA MET A 505 -34.49 -59.40 -44.35
C MET A 505 -34.88 -60.85 -44.04
N GLN A 506 -34.94 -61.26 -42.77
CA GLN A 506 -35.40 -62.59 -42.35
C GLN A 506 -36.89 -62.83 -42.65
N ARG A 507 -37.73 -61.79 -42.65
CA ARG A 507 -39.15 -61.88 -43.06
C ARG A 507 -39.34 -61.98 -44.56
N LEU A 508 -38.50 -61.31 -45.35
CA LEU A 508 -38.58 -61.30 -46.82
C LEU A 508 -37.89 -62.51 -47.45
N TRP A 509 -36.90 -63.09 -46.77
CA TRP A 509 -36.14 -64.27 -47.21
C TRP A 509 -36.23 -65.34 -46.13
N GLY A 510 -37.17 -66.28 -46.29
CA GLY A 510 -37.32 -67.46 -45.44
C GLY A 510 -36.08 -68.38 -45.46
N PRO A 511 -36.13 -69.58 -44.82
CA PRO A 511 -34.97 -70.34 -44.28
C PRO A 511 -33.87 -70.84 -45.26
N GLN A 512 -33.74 -70.29 -46.46
CA GLN A 512 -32.76 -70.67 -47.49
C GLN A 512 -31.64 -69.64 -47.71
N TYR A 513 -31.56 -68.56 -46.92
CA TYR A 513 -30.49 -67.55 -47.04
C TYR A 513 -29.30 -67.83 -46.11
N ALA A 514 -28.13 -68.14 -46.68
CA ALA A 514 -26.85 -68.23 -45.98
C ALA A 514 -25.98 -67.00 -46.34
N PRO A 515 -25.56 -66.16 -45.36
CA PRO A 515 -24.75 -64.98 -45.63
C PRO A 515 -23.37 -65.35 -46.23
N PRO A 516 -22.89 -64.65 -47.27
CA PRO A 516 -21.55 -64.88 -47.81
C PRO A 516 -20.49 -64.49 -46.76
N ARG A 517 -19.66 -65.45 -46.35
CA ARG A 517 -18.50 -65.20 -45.47
C ARG A 517 -17.41 -64.47 -46.24
N TYR A 518 -17.37 -63.14 -46.16
CA TYR A 518 -16.23 -62.36 -46.63
C TYR A 518 -15.07 -62.44 -45.62
N GLY A 519 -14.40 -63.59 -45.58
CA GLY A 519 -13.14 -63.78 -44.87
C GLY A 519 -11.98 -63.78 -45.85
N ARG A 520 -11.06 -62.81 -45.72
CA ARG A 520 -9.76 -62.83 -46.40
C ARG A 520 -9.01 -64.08 -45.92
N LYS A 521 -8.63 -65.00 -46.81
CA LYS A 521 -7.78 -66.16 -46.47
C LYS A 521 -6.49 -65.62 -45.85
N ARG A 522 -6.24 -65.96 -44.57
CA ARG A 522 -4.95 -65.75 -43.94
C ARG A 522 -3.96 -66.68 -44.61
N PHE A 523 -3.10 -66.13 -45.45
CA PHE A 523 -1.84 -66.79 -45.79
C PHE A 523 -0.97 -66.72 -44.55
N ALA A 524 -0.61 -67.88 -44.00
CA ALA A 524 0.45 -67.99 -43.01
C ALA A 524 1.77 -67.70 -43.74
N TRP A 525 2.55 -66.77 -43.20
CA TRP A 525 3.98 -66.66 -43.47
C TRP A 525 4.72 -67.43 -42.39
#